data_AF-A0A8J3KQ50-F1
#
_entry.id   AF-A0A8J3KQ50-F1
#
_cell.length_a   1.000
_cell.length_b   1.000
_cell.length_c   1.000
_cell.angle_alpha   90.00
_cell.angle_beta   90.00
_cell.angle_gamma   90.00
#
_symmetry.space_group_name_H-M   'P 1'
#
loop_
_entity.id
_entity.type
_entity.pdbx_description
1 polymer ?
#
loop_
_entity_poly.entity_id
_entity_poly.type
_entity_poly.pdbx_seq_one_letter_code
_entity_poly.pdbx_strand_id
1 'polypeptide(L)'
;MRLGGRLATSVALVLGLLALTGQPAQAAYFNTYTDIADTPNTSCCTGVQGFAAGSTYLYSIKNHTNVDDVSVIYRVHKTTGERVLMTNGTNGGTTNTWLGHGNDMTIVDIDAQHHLFVVTMKASGPQLVRLRYDGTTYYHAGSYQVRLNGAAFAPSGINRVSVSGTTITFLFKSGRTIYNGSLPLRASSGTIDLTKAFDLQVEGALVNGAPVSDLGTFLTQGIFYDAAKKVLYYPLTKDNRSIVLVYRNVSPTTTGTAPAATDLSFRITSSAYSELFEIEGVGISDGRLYFNTNRANETGAHDGVHVFNGYVA
;
A
#
# COMPACT_ATOMS: atom_id res chain seq x y z
N MET A 1 -64.47 14.84 45.15
CA MET A 1 -63.08 14.44 45.48
C MET A 1 -62.30 14.36 44.17
N ARG A 2 -61.29 15.21 44.02
CA ARG A 2 -60.68 15.61 42.74
C ARG A 2 -59.33 14.92 42.52
N LEU A 3 -59.14 14.45 41.29
CA LEU A 3 -57.90 14.28 40.52
C LEU A 3 -56.59 14.05 41.31
N GLY A 4 -56.24 12.78 41.53
CA GLY A 4 -54.95 12.35 42.06
C GLY A 4 -54.22 11.33 41.18
N GLY A 5 -54.35 11.42 39.85
CA GLY A 5 -53.91 10.34 38.94
C GLY A 5 -53.13 10.75 37.70
N ARG A 6 -52.62 11.98 37.61
CA ARG A 6 -51.87 12.46 36.43
C ARG A 6 -50.76 13.45 36.80
N LEU A 7 -49.76 13.02 37.57
CA LEU A 7 -48.52 13.81 37.72
C LEU A 7 -47.29 13.01 38.20
N ALA A 8 -47.28 11.68 38.02
CA ALA A 8 -46.13 10.84 38.40
C ALA A 8 -45.47 10.12 37.20
N THR A 9 -45.90 10.41 35.98
CA THR A 9 -45.36 9.79 34.75
C THR A 9 -44.56 10.77 33.88
N SER A 10 -44.38 12.01 34.32
CA SER A 10 -43.73 13.06 33.53
C SER A 10 -42.30 13.42 33.99
N VAL A 11 -41.84 12.90 35.13
CA VAL A 11 -40.47 13.16 35.64
C VAL A 11 -39.51 12.02 35.31
N ALA A 12 -40.00 10.78 35.13
CA ALA A 12 -39.17 9.66 34.71
C ALA A 12 -38.77 9.70 33.22
N LEU A 13 -39.51 10.45 32.38
CA LEU A 13 -39.18 10.58 30.95
C LEU A 13 -38.14 11.68 30.67
N VAL A 14 -37.92 12.60 31.60
CA VAL A 14 -36.96 13.72 31.43
C VAL A 14 -35.57 13.38 31.98
N LEU A 15 -35.45 12.39 32.87
CA LEU A 15 -34.16 11.84 33.30
C LEU A 15 -33.61 10.73 32.39
N GLY A 16 -34.43 10.17 31.49
CA GLY A 16 -34.00 9.21 30.46
C GLY A 16 -33.46 9.86 29.16
N LEU A 17 -33.56 11.19 29.04
CA LEU A 17 -33.06 11.97 27.90
C LEU A 17 -31.77 12.77 28.23
N LEU A 18 -31.10 12.44 29.33
CA LEU A 18 -29.72 12.87 29.55
C LEU A 18 -28.80 12.01 28.68
N ALA A 19 -28.66 12.47 27.43
CA ALA A 19 -27.38 12.50 26.76
C ALA A 19 -26.53 11.22 26.89
N LEU A 20 -26.99 10.14 26.27
CA LEU A 20 -26.09 9.37 25.40
C LEU A 20 -25.78 10.23 24.17
N THR A 21 -25.20 11.41 24.38
CA THR A 21 -24.32 11.99 23.38
C THR A 21 -23.17 11.02 23.33
N GLY A 22 -23.29 9.99 22.48
CA GLY A 22 -22.16 9.15 22.14
C GLY A 22 -21.03 10.12 21.82
N GLN A 23 -19.96 10.07 22.60
CA GLN A 23 -18.75 10.78 22.22
C GLN A 23 -18.51 10.42 20.76
N PRO A 24 -18.26 11.40 19.87
CA PRO A 24 -17.90 11.06 18.50
C PRO A 24 -16.80 10.02 18.60
N ALA A 25 -17.00 8.86 17.97
CA ALA A 25 -16.04 7.76 18.04
C ALA A 25 -14.67 8.37 17.75
N GLN A 26 -13.77 8.31 18.74
CA GLN A 26 -12.46 8.94 18.62
C GLN A 26 -11.81 8.39 17.35
N ALA A 27 -11.37 9.28 16.46
CA ALA A 27 -10.71 8.87 15.22
C ALA A 27 -9.57 7.91 15.57
N ALA A 28 -9.61 6.71 15.00
CA ALA A 28 -8.58 5.71 15.22
C ALA A 28 -7.27 6.23 14.64
N TYR A 29 -6.26 6.31 15.50
CA TYR A 29 -4.96 6.87 15.15
C TYR A 29 -3.85 5.92 15.58
N PHE A 30 -3.07 5.47 14.60
CA PHE A 30 -1.99 4.51 14.82
C PHE A 30 -0.64 5.16 14.52
N ASN A 31 0.22 5.23 15.54
CA ASN A 31 1.49 5.95 15.49
C ASN A 31 2.68 5.18 16.06
N THR A 32 2.52 3.89 16.29
CA THR A 32 3.59 2.98 16.70
C THR A 32 3.58 1.73 15.84
N TYR A 33 4.73 1.09 15.71
CA TYR A 33 4.93 -0.11 14.92
C TYR A 33 5.91 -1.06 15.63
N THR A 34 6.00 -2.28 15.11
CA THR A 34 6.99 -3.28 15.53
C THR A 34 7.82 -3.66 14.31
N ASP A 35 9.15 -3.68 14.47
CA ASP A 35 10.08 -4.22 13.47
C ASP A 35 9.88 -5.73 13.33
N ILE A 36 9.78 -6.22 12.09
CA ILE A 36 9.73 -7.66 11.81
C ILE A 36 11.09 -8.16 11.37
N ALA A 37 11.73 -7.47 10.41
CA ALA A 37 13.07 -7.78 9.95
C ALA A 37 13.69 -6.59 9.20
N ASP A 38 15.01 -6.45 9.32
CA ASP A 38 15.78 -5.51 8.51
C ASP A 38 16.01 -6.03 7.09
N THR A 39 16.05 -5.15 6.09
CA THR A 39 16.31 -5.44 4.68
C THR A 39 17.60 -4.76 4.23
N PRO A 40 18.78 -5.38 4.51
CA PRO A 40 20.07 -4.73 4.35
C PRO A 40 20.37 -4.36 2.89
N ASN A 41 21.29 -3.43 2.70
CA ASN A 41 21.82 -3.13 1.37
C ASN A 41 22.51 -4.36 0.79
N THR A 42 22.25 -4.67 -0.47
CA THR A 42 22.81 -5.85 -1.15
C THR A 42 23.05 -5.53 -2.60
N SER A 43 24.22 -5.91 -3.12
CA SER A 43 24.59 -5.67 -4.51
C SER A 43 24.41 -4.20 -4.93
N CYS A 44 24.71 -3.24 -4.05
CA CYS A 44 24.45 -1.79 -4.24
C CYS A 44 22.97 -1.37 -4.32
N CYS A 45 22.03 -2.28 -4.09
CA CYS A 45 20.61 -1.92 -3.93
C CYS A 45 20.38 -1.30 -2.56
N THR A 46 20.18 0.02 -2.54
CA THR A 46 20.05 0.83 -1.32
C THR A 46 18.64 1.38 -1.12
N GLY A 47 17.87 1.63 -2.19
CA GLY A 47 16.53 2.21 -2.07
C GLY A 47 15.49 1.13 -1.85
N VAL A 48 14.67 1.24 -0.81
CA VAL A 48 13.48 0.39 -0.64
C VAL A 48 12.37 0.89 -1.54
N GLN A 49 11.62 -0.02 -2.15
CA GLN A 49 10.62 0.31 -3.16
C GLN A 49 9.33 -0.48 -2.92
N GLY A 50 8.83 -1.23 -3.90
CA GLY A 50 7.55 -1.92 -3.81
C GLY A 50 7.44 -2.92 -2.66
N PHE A 51 6.19 -3.13 -2.23
CA PHE A 51 5.85 -4.02 -1.12
C PHE A 51 4.59 -4.82 -1.42
N ALA A 52 4.52 -6.06 -0.93
CA ALA A 52 3.26 -6.79 -0.85
C ALA A 52 3.23 -7.71 0.37
N ALA A 53 2.06 -7.80 1.00
CA ALA A 53 1.80 -8.73 2.09
C ALA A 53 1.04 -9.97 1.57
N GLY A 54 1.68 -11.13 1.63
CA GLY A 54 1.04 -12.43 1.40
C GLY A 54 0.47 -13.03 2.68
N SER A 55 -0.10 -14.24 2.57
CA SER A 55 -0.66 -14.97 3.71
C SER A 55 0.40 -15.40 4.73
N THR A 56 1.63 -15.68 4.31
CA THR A 56 2.72 -16.10 5.23
C THR A 56 3.90 -15.15 5.20
N TYR A 57 4.19 -14.60 4.01
CA TYR A 57 5.40 -13.83 3.76
C TYR A 57 5.08 -12.41 3.30
N LEU A 58 5.97 -11.49 3.66
CA LEU A 58 6.04 -10.12 3.17
C LEU A 58 7.13 -10.07 2.09
N TYR A 59 6.89 -9.29 1.04
CA TYR A 59 7.83 -9.13 -0.06
C TYR A 59 8.19 -7.66 -0.20
N SER A 60 9.47 -7.35 -0.35
CA SER A 60 9.95 -5.99 -0.63
C SER A 60 11.00 -5.98 -1.73
N ILE A 61 11.01 -4.93 -2.53
CA ILE A 61 12.04 -4.67 -3.53
C ILE A 61 13.04 -3.66 -2.98
N LYS A 62 14.32 -3.85 -3.32
CA LYS A 62 15.29 -2.76 -3.30
C LYS A 62 15.93 -2.55 -4.68
N ASN A 63 16.19 -1.31 -5.05
CA ASN A 63 16.86 -0.92 -6.29
C ASN A 63 18.21 -0.22 -6.05
N HIS A 64 19.02 -0.12 -7.10
CA HIS A 64 20.12 0.85 -7.16
C HIS A 64 19.53 2.26 -7.17
N THR A 65 19.61 2.95 -6.02
CA THR A 65 19.08 4.31 -5.89
C THR A 65 19.66 5.22 -6.99
N ASN A 66 18.81 6.04 -7.61
CA ASN A 66 19.11 6.97 -8.70
C ASN A 66 19.40 6.37 -10.09
N VAL A 67 19.64 5.05 -10.20
CA VAL A 67 19.98 4.42 -11.49
C VAL A 67 18.88 3.49 -11.99
N ASP A 68 18.18 2.80 -11.09
CA ASP A 68 17.02 1.93 -11.41
C ASP A 68 17.34 0.83 -12.43
N ASP A 69 18.60 0.40 -12.53
CA ASP A 69 19.07 -0.60 -13.48
C ASP A 69 19.11 -2.01 -12.88
N VAL A 70 19.28 -2.12 -11.56
CA VAL A 70 19.34 -3.38 -10.82
C VAL A 70 18.42 -3.35 -9.61
N SER A 71 17.77 -4.49 -9.35
CA SER A 71 16.96 -4.70 -8.15
C SER A 71 17.18 -6.06 -7.51
N VAL A 72 16.87 -6.15 -6.21
CA VAL A 72 16.79 -7.38 -5.42
C VAL A 72 15.41 -7.50 -4.78
N ILE A 73 15.02 -8.71 -4.39
CA ILE A 73 13.75 -8.97 -3.71
C ILE A 73 14.01 -9.68 -2.40
N TYR A 74 13.47 -9.15 -1.30
CA TYR A 74 13.42 -9.82 -0.01
C TYR A 74 12.07 -10.49 0.18
N ARG A 75 12.10 -11.69 0.78
CA ARG A 75 10.95 -12.38 1.35
C ARG A 75 11.16 -12.50 2.85
N VAL A 76 10.19 -12.07 3.65
CA VAL A 76 10.26 -12.13 5.12
C VAL A 76 9.06 -12.87 5.67
N HIS A 77 9.27 -13.85 6.55
CA HIS A 77 8.18 -14.53 7.25
C HIS A 77 7.56 -13.57 8.26
N LYS A 78 6.26 -13.26 8.09
CA LYS A 78 5.63 -12.10 8.74
C LYS A 78 5.56 -12.18 10.27
N THR A 79 5.69 -13.37 10.86
CA THR A 79 5.64 -13.60 12.31
C THR A 79 6.98 -13.94 12.94
N THR A 80 7.90 -14.56 12.22
CA THR A 80 9.20 -15.02 12.77
C THR A 80 10.34 -14.08 12.41
N GLY A 81 10.14 -13.19 11.43
CA GLY A 81 11.20 -12.33 10.92
C GLY A 81 12.22 -13.04 10.04
N GLU A 82 12.04 -14.34 9.76
CA GLU A 82 12.96 -15.08 8.89
C GLU A 82 13.01 -14.42 7.50
N ARG A 83 14.17 -13.86 7.16
CA ARG A 83 14.40 -13.14 5.93
C ARG A 83 15.23 -13.96 4.95
N VAL A 84 14.80 -13.96 3.70
CA VAL A 84 15.53 -14.51 2.57
C VAL A 84 15.69 -13.45 1.50
N LEU A 85 16.91 -13.29 0.99
CA LEU A 85 17.17 -12.65 -0.29
C LEU A 85 16.81 -13.65 -1.39
N MET A 86 15.77 -13.35 -2.17
CA MET A 86 15.25 -14.32 -3.14
C MET A 86 16.23 -14.54 -4.30
N THR A 87 16.26 -15.78 -4.78
CA THR A 87 17.06 -16.19 -5.95
C THR A 87 16.31 -15.88 -7.23
N ASN A 88 16.98 -15.24 -8.18
CA ASN A 88 16.55 -15.13 -9.55
C ASN A 88 16.81 -16.44 -10.29
N GLY A 89 15.81 -17.29 -10.42
CA GLY A 89 15.90 -18.56 -11.12
C GLY A 89 16.09 -18.44 -12.64
N THR A 90 15.98 -17.24 -13.23
CA THR A 90 16.26 -17.02 -14.66
C THR A 90 17.76 -16.93 -14.96
N ASN A 91 18.58 -16.44 -14.01
CA ASN A 91 20.03 -16.29 -14.20
C ASN A 91 20.88 -16.94 -13.09
N GLY A 92 20.26 -17.52 -12.06
CA GLY A 92 20.92 -18.17 -10.92
C GLY A 92 21.45 -17.22 -9.84
N GLY A 93 21.32 -15.90 -10.01
CA GLY A 93 21.77 -14.87 -9.07
C GLY A 93 20.69 -14.43 -8.08
N THR A 94 20.87 -13.27 -7.46
CA THR A 94 19.87 -12.64 -6.56
C THR A 94 19.39 -11.28 -7.07
N THR A 95 19.97 -10.81 -8.17
CA THR A 95 19.67 -9.53 -8.80
C THR A 95 18.89 -9.72 -10.09
N ASN A 96 18.20 -8.66 -10.51
CA ASN A 96 17.55 -8.57 -11.82
C ASN A 96 17.63 -7.15 -12.37
N THR A 97 17.39 -6.97 -13.67
CA THR A 97 17.47 -5.67 -14.37
C THR A 97 16.15 -5.20 -14.97
N TRP A 98 15.05 -5.91 -14.67
CA TRP A 98 13.79 -5.72 -15.37
C TRP A 98 12.89 -4.71 -14.66
N LEU A 99 13.00 -4.61 -13.33
CA LEU A 99 12.02 -3.95 -12.49
C LEU A 99 12.10 -2.43 -12.48
N GLY A 100 13.16 -1.81 -12.99
CA GLY A 100 13.28 -0.34 -12.96
C GLY A 100 13.30 0.17 -11.53
N HIS A 101 12.50 1.20 -11.27
CA HIS A 101 12.28 1.70 -9.91
C HIS A 101 11.58 0.67 -9.03
N GLY A 102 10.72 -0.18 -9.61
CA GLY A 102 10.01 -1.22 -8.86
C GLY A 102 9.10 -0.68 -7.76
N ASN A 103 8.50 0.50 -7.99
CA ASN A 103 7.86 1.35 -6.95
C ASN A 103 6.76 0.66 -6.14
N ASP A 104 6.06 -0.29 -6.74
CA ASP A 104 4.97 -0.99 -6.06
C ASP A 104 4.72 -2.37 -6.66
N MET A 105 4.07 -3.26 -5.90
CA MET A 105 3.75 -4.59 -6.37
C MET A 105 2.47 -5.18 -5.78
N THR A 106 1.90 -6.16 -6.46
CA THR A 106 0.77 -6.93 -5.95
C THR A 106 0.96 -8.42 -6.20
N ILE A 107 0.44 -9.24 -5.28
CA ILE A 107 0.43 -10.70 -5.40
C ILE A 107 -0.82 -11.16 -6.15
N VAL A 108 -0.64 -12.04 -7.12
CA VAL A 108 -1.72 -12.68 -7.88
C VAL A 108 -1.44 -14.17 -7.99
N ASP A 109 -2.42 -14.99 -7.63
CA ASP A 109 -2.35 -16.43 -7.84
C ASP A 109 -3.02 -16.78 -9.16
N ILE A 110 -2.31 -17.50 -10.03
CA ILE A 110 -2.75 -17.92 -11.36
C ILE A 110 -2.45 -19.40 -11.48
N ASP A 111 -3.48 -20.21 -11.77
CA ASP A 111 -3.33 -21.66 -11.96
C ASP A 111 -2.52 -22.34 -10.81
N ALA A 112 -2.86 -21.99 -9.55
CA ALA A 112 -2.19 -22.44 -8.33
C ALA A 112 -0.70 -22.04 -8.18
N GLN A 113 -0.23 -21.08 -8.98
CA GLN A 113 1.12 -20.52 -8.87
C GLN A 113 1.08 -19.06 -8.43
N HIS A 114 2.04 -18.68 -7.59
CA HIS A 114 2.14 -17.33 -7.08
C HIS A 114 2.91 -16.42 -8.03
N HIS A 115 2.40 -15.19 -8.20
CA HIS A 115 3.03 -14.18 -9.03
C HIS A 115 3.13 -12.85 -8.32
N LEU A 116 4.23 -12.14 -8.55
CA LEU A 116 4.39 -10.72 -8.26
C LEU A 116 4.18 -9.94 -9.55
N PHE A 117 3.28 -8.97 -9.53
CA PHE A 117 3.14 -7.97 -10.58
C PHE A 117 3.72 -6.66 -10.07
N VAL A 118 4.76 -6.17 -10.74
CA VAL A 118 5.59 -5.05 -10.26
C VAL A 118 5.54 -3.91 -11.28
N VAL A 119 5.14 -2.71 -10.83
CA VAL A 119 5.21 -1.51 -11.68
C VAL A 119 6.63 -0.97 -11.70
N THR A 120 7.15 -0.69 -12.90
CA THR A 120 8.57 -0.36 -13.09
C THR A 120 8.88 1.13 -13.06
N MET A 121 7.85 1.96 -13.20
CA MET A 121 7.94 3.41 -13.46
C MET A 121 8.78 3.81 -14.70
N LYS A 122 9.13 2.88 -15.58
CA LYS A 122 9.89 3.21 -16.79
C LYS A 122 9.02 3.96 -17.81
N ALA A 123 9.50 5.11 -18.29
CA ALA A 123 8.82 5.89 -19.33
C ALA A 123 8.76 5.16 -20.70
N SER A 124 9.64 4.20 -20.93
CA SER A 124 9.69 3.37 -22.14
C SER A 124 10.01 1.91 -21.79
N GLY A 125 9.75 0.98 -22.73
CA GLY A 125 9.89 -0.46 -22.46
C GLY A 125 8.71 -1.01 -21.64
N PRO A 126 8.91 -2.07 -20.83
CA PRO A 126 7.86 -2.61 -19.97
C PRO A 126 7.58 -1.72 -18.74
N GLN A 127 6.31 -1.34 -18.55
CA GLN A 127 5.85 -0.61 -17.37
C GLN A 127 5.36 -1.52 -16.24
N LEU A 128 5.08 -2.79 -16.58
CA LEU A 128 4.66 -3.82 -15.64
C LEU A 128 5.44 -5.11 -15.95
N VAL A 129 6.02 -5.71 -14.92
CA VAL A 129 6.69 -7.02 -15.01
C VAL A 129 5.95 -8.02 -14.14
N ARG A 130 5.76 -9.23 -14.67
CA ARG A 130 5.24 -10.38 -13.93
C ARG A 130 6.38 -11.31 -13.60
N LEU A 131 6.53 -11.62 -12.32
CA LEU A 131 7.45 -12.64 -11.82
C LEU A 131 6.63 -13.81 -11.29
N ARG A 132 6.89 -15.02 -11.76
CA ARG A 132 6.40 -16.24 -11.09
C ARG A 132 7.37 -16.57 -9.97
N TYR A 133 6.88 -16.99 -8.80
CA TYR A 133 7.77 -17.46 -7.74
C TYR A 133 7.29 -18.77 -7.13
N ASP A 134 8.27 -19.52 -6.64
CA ASP A 134 8.08 -20.77 -5.89
C ASP A 134 9.11 -20.80 -4.77
N GLY A 135 8.64 -20.87 -3.53
CA GLY A 135 9.47 -20.73 -2.35
C GLY A 135 10.33 -19.45 -2.41
N THR A 136 11.65 -19.62 -2.36
CA THR A 136 12.64 -18.53 -2.30
C THR A 136 13.12 -18.08 -3.69
N THR A 137 12.57 -18.65 -4.77
CA THR A 137 13.08 -18.43 -6.13
C THR A 137 12.01 -17.78 -7.00
N TYR A 138 12.37 -16.71 -7.70
CA TYR A 138 11.51 -16.03 -8.67
C TYR A 138 12.04 -16.17 -10.10
N TYR A 139 11.15 -16.06 -11.09
CA TYR A 139 11.45 -16.19 -12.51
C TYR A 139 10.73 -15.08 -13.27
N HIS A 140 11.42 -14.47 -14.25
CA HIS A 140 10.75 -13.55 -15.16
C HIS A 140 9.70 -14.30 -15.99
N ALA A 141 8.42 -13.93 -15.82
CA ALA A 141 7.29 -14.64 -16.42
C ALA A 141 6.46 -13.78 -17.38
N GLY A 142 6.71 -12.47 -17.44
CA GLY A 142 6.07 -11.61 -18.43
C GLY A 142 6.45 -10.14 -18.30
N SER A 143 6.22 -9.40 -19.39
CA SER A 143 6.51 -7.97 -19.51
C SER A 143 5.41 -7.30 -20.33
N TYR A 144 4.85 -6.20 -19.82
CA TYR A 144 3.69 -5.54 -20.41
C TYR A 144 3.92 -4.04 -20.56
N GLN A 145 3.40 -3.49 -21.65
CA GLN A 145 3.26 -2.05 -21.82
C GLN A 145 2.01 -1.59 -21.09
N VAL A 146 2.09 -0.47 -20.40
CA VAL A 146 0.92 0.20 -19.81
C VAL A 146 0.71 1.50 -20.56
N ARG A 147 -0.53 1.77 -20.98
CA ARG A 147 -0.85 2.93 -21.80
C ARG A 147 -2.01 3.72 -21.25
N LEU A 148 -1.98 5.03 -21.44
CA LEU A 148 -3.10 5.93 -21.19
C LEU A 148 -3.36 6.71 -22.47
N ASN A 149 -4.57 6.63 -23.02
CA ASN A 149 -4.94 7.27 -24.28
C ASN A 149 -3.97 6.95 -25.44
N GLY A 150 -3.52 5.69 -25.51
CA GLY A 150 -2.61 5.20 -26.55
C GLY A 150 -1.11 5.51 -26.35
N ALA A 151 -0.74 6.36 -25.40
CA ALA A 151 0.64 6.69 -25.07
C ALA A 151 1.18 5.83 -23.92
N ALA A 152 2.49 5.52 -23.91
CA ALA A 152 3.13 4.83 -22.79
C ALA A 152 2.94 5.63 -21.50
N PHE A 153 2.58 4.94 -20.42
CA PHE A 153 2.24 5.55 -19.15
C PHE A 153 2.92 4.80 -18.01
N ALA A 154 3.72 5.50 -17.20
CA ALA A 154 4.47 4.92 -16.09
C ALA A 154 3.70 5.04 -14.76
N PRO A 155 2.90 4.04 -14.35
CA PRO A 155 2.25 4.05 -13.04
C PRO A 155 3.29 3.87 -11.92
N SER A 156 3.00 4.48 -10.77
CA SER A 156 3.76 4.39 -9.53
C SER A 156 3.06 3.59 -8.43
N GLY A 157 1.89 3.00 -8.70
CA GLY A 157 1.26 2.07 -7.76
C GLY A 157 0.41 1.04 -8.47
N ILE A 158 0.23 -0.12 -7.83
CA ILE A 158 -0.61 -1.19 -8.36
C ILE A 158 -1.24 -2.00 -7.23
N ASN A 159 -2.50 -2.39 -7.40
CA ASN A 159 -3.09 -3.44 -6.58
C ASN A 159 -4.08 -4.29 -7.38
N ARG A 160 -4.11 -5.59 -7.10
CA ARG A 160 -5.06 -6.53 -7.70
C ARG A 160 -6.46 -6.33 -7.12
N VAL A 161 -7.41 -6.03 -7.99
CA VAL A 161 -8.84 -5.97 -7.64
C VAL A 161 -9.47 -7.35 -7.64
N SER A 162 -9.30 -8.10 -8.73
CA SER A 162 -9.94 -9.40 -8.91
C SER A 162 -9.20 -10.26 -9.93
N VAL A 163 -9.46 -11.56 -9.87
CA VAL A 163 -9.00 -12.57 -10.83
C VAL A 163 -10.21 -13.41 -11.22
N SER A 164 -10.46 -13.52 -12.52
CA SER A 164 -11.44 -14.44 -13.10
C SER A 164 -10.73 -15.54 -13.89
N GLY A 165 -11.49 -16.49 -14.45
CA GLY A 165 -10.92 -17.53 -15.31
C GLY A 165 -10.25 -17.03 -16.60
N THR A 166 -10.44 -15.76 -16.96
CA THR A 166 -9.94 -15.16 -18.21
C THR A 166 -9.18 -13.85 -18.02
N THR A 167 -9.33 -13.15 -16.89
CA THR A 167 -8.85 -11.78 -16.73
C THR A 167 -8.37 -11.51 -15.32
N ILE A 168 -7.32 -10.69 -15.21
CA ILE A 168 -6.89 -10.06 -13.97
C ILE A 168 -7.23 -8.58 -14.07
N THR A 169 -7.86 -8.03 -13.04
CA THR A 169 -8.21 -6.60 -12.96
C THR A 169 -7.37 -5.94 -11.87
N PHE A 170 -6.85 -4.76 -12.17
CA PHE A 170 -5.98 -3.98 -11.30
C PHE A 170 -6.50 -2.56 -11.12
N LEU A 171 -6.19 -1.98 -9.96
CA LEU A 171 -6.03 -0.54 -9.83
C LEU A 171 -4.56 -0.20 -10.08
N PHE A 172 -4.32 0.82 -10.89
CA PHE A 172 -3.03 1.48 -11.03
C PHE A 172 -3.11 2.88 -10.44
N LYS A 173 -1.97 3.43 -10.04
CA LYS A 173 -1.85 4.80 -9.54
C LYS A 173 -0.77 5.56 -10.29
N SER A 174 -1.00 6.85 -10.52
CA SER A 174 0.08 7.83 -10.70
C SER A 174 -0.25 9.12 -9.95
N GLY A 175 0.69 9.58 -9.10
CA GLY A 175 0.44 10.66 -8.16
C GLY A 175 -0.82 10.37 -7.33
N ARG A 176 -1.83 11.24 -7.42
CA ARG A 176 -3.10 11.11 -6.69
C ARG A 176 -4.22 10.47 -7.50
N THR A 177 -3.97 10.11 -8.75
CA THR A 177 -5.00 9.58 -9.65
C THR A 177 -4.95 8.05 -9.69
N ILE A 178 -6.12 7.45 -9.55
CA ILE A 178 -6.34 6.00 -9.69
C ILE A 178 -6.89 5.70 -11.07
N TYR A 179 -6.40 4.62 -11.66
CA TYR A 179 -6.76 4.12 -12.98
C TYR A 179 -7.17 2.66 -12.89
N ASN A 180 -8.10 2.25 -13.72
CA ASN A 180 -8.43 0.85 -13.95
C ASN A 180 -7.58 0.30 -15.10
N GLY A 181 -7.12 -0.93 -14.97
CA GLY A 181 -6.51 -1.68 -16.05
C GLY A 181 -6.77 -3.18 -15.90
N SER A 182 -6.68 -3.91 -17.01
CA SER A 182 -6.87 -5.36 -17.00
C SER A 182 -5.91 -6.07 -17.95
N LEU A 183 -5.69 -7.34 -17.66
CA LEU A 183 -4.81 -8.22 -18.42
C LEU A 183 -5.48 -9.59 -18.62
N PRO A 184 -5.39 -10.23 -19.79
CA PRO A 184 -5.79 -11.62 -19.93
C PRO A 184 -4.99 -12.52 -18.98
N LEU A 185 -5.66 -13.44 -18.28
CA LEU A 185 -5.13 -14.22 -17.15
C LEU A 185 -3.75 -14.84 -17.44
N ARG A 186 -3.57 -15.39 -18.64
CA ARG A 186 -2.38 -16.16 -19.02
C ARG A 186 -1.43 -15.41 -19.95
N ALA A 187 -1.72 -14.17 -20.33
CA ALA A 187 -0.84 -13.41 -21.20
C ALA A 187 0.53 -13.22 -20.52
N SER A 188 1.62 -13.51 -21.22
CA SER A 188 3.00 -13.23 -20.78
C SER A 188 3.54 -11.91 -21.34
N SER A 189 2.80 -11.28 -22.25
CA SER A 189 3.10 -9.97 -22.80
C SER A 189 1.83 -9.31 -23.32
N GLY A 190 1.89 -8.00 -23.55
CA GLY A 190 0.80 -7.26 -24.17
C GLY A 190 0.74 -5.80 -23.73
N THR A 191 -0.36 -5.16 -24.07
CA THR A 191 -0.68 -3.78 -23.68
C THR A 191 -1.84 -3.80 -22.69
N ILE A 192 -1.70 -3.02 -21.63
CA ILE A 192 -2.77 -2.71 -20.67
C ILE A 192 -3.17 -1.26 -20.90
N ASP A 193 -4.37 -1.06 -21.45
CA ASP A 193 -4.93 0.28 -21.59
C ASP A 193 -5.62 0.71 -20.30
N LEU A 194 -5.21 1.87 -19.80
CA LEU A 194 -5.72 2.46 -18.58
C LEU A 194 -6.92 3.36 -18.86
N THR A 195 -7.89 3.29 -17.95
CA THR A 195 -8.99 4.27 -17.87
C THR A 195 -8.92 4.96 -16.52
N LYS A 196 -8.94 6.31 -16.50
CA LYS A 196 -9.01 7.06 -15.23
C LYS A 196 -10.27 6.66 -14.46
N ALA A 197 -10.12 6.36 -13.17
CA ALA A 197 -11.21 6.05 -12.27
C ALA A 197 -11.58 7.29 -11.44
N PHE A 198 -10.73 7.65 -10.48
CA PHE A 198 -10.97 8.75 -9.53
C PHE A 198 -9.65 9.36 -9.04
N ASP A 199 -9.74 10.52 -8.40
CA ASP A 199 -8.61 11.18 -7.72
C ASP A 199 -8.72 11.03 -6.20
N LEU A 200 -7.60 11.03 -5.51
CA LEU A 200 -7.50 10.98 -4.06
C LEU A 200 -7.37 12.39 -3.48
N GLN A 201 -8.25 12.77 -2.56
CA GLN A 201 -8.08 14.00 -1.79
C GLN A 201 -6.90 13.86 -0.81
N VAL A 202 -5.93 14.76 -0.89
CA VAL A 202 -4.81 14.84 0.07
C VAL A 202 -4.91 16.12 0.90
N GLU A 203 -5.11 17.27 0.27
CA GLU A 203 -5.25 18.54 0.97
C GLU A 203 -6.45 18.51 1.93
N GLY A 204 -6.23 18.96 3.16
CA GLY A 204 -7.26 19.01 4.19
C GLY A 204 -7.65 17.64 4.77
N ALA A 205 -6.99 16.54 4.37
CA ALA A 205 -7.18 15.24 5.02
C ALA A 205 -6.82 15.32 6.50
N LEU A 206 -7.61 14.63 7.33
CA LEU A 206 -7.43 14.63 8.77
C LEU A 206 -6.48 13.50 9.20
N VAL A 207 -5.49 13.85 10.00
CA VAL A 207 -4.60 12.90 10.67
C VAL A 207 -4.73 13.14 12.16
N ASN A 208 -5.14 12.11 12.90
CA ASN A 208 -5.53 12.23 14.31
C ASN A 208 -6.59 13.34 14.53
N GLY A 209 -7.59 13.41 13.64
CA GLY A 209 -8.69 14.38 13.71
C GLY A 209 -8.35 15.82 13.33
N ALA A 210 -7.11 16.11 12.92
CA ALA A 210 -6.68 17.47 12.55
C ALA A 210 -6.07 17.52 11.14
N PRO A 211 -6.26 18.61 10.38
CA PRO A 211 -5.62 18.76 9.08
C PRO A 211 -4.10 18.91 9.25
N VAL A 212 -3.35 18.30 8.33
CA VAL A 212 -1.89 18.47 8.23
C VAL A 212 -1.61 19.50 7.13
N SER A 213 -1.15 20.69 7.50
CA SER A 213 -1.06 21.85 6.61
C SER A 213 -0.13 21.66 5.41
N ASP A 214 0.95 20.88 5.57
CA ASP A 214 1.94 20.63 4.52
C ASP A 214 1.73 19.32 3.77
N LEU A 215 0.61 18.62 3.99
CA LEU A 215 0.39 17.26 3.46
C LEU A 215 0.42 17.19 1.93
N GLY A 216 0.01 18.27 1.24
CA GLY A 216 0.08 18.35 -0.21
C GLY A 216 1.51 18.31 -0.79
N THR A 217 2.54 18.54 0.05
CA THR A 217 3.97 18.50 -0.33
C THR A 217 4.63 17.14 -0.11
N PHE A 218 3.91 16.18 0.46
CA PHE A 218 4.43 14.83 0.68
C PHE A 218 4.60 14.09 -0.65
N LEU A 219 5.67 13.32 -0.76
CA LEU A 219 5.85 12.35 -1.84
C LEU A 219 4.85 11.21 -1.70
N THR A 220 4.40 10.68 -2.84
CA THR A 220 3.39 9.62 -2.91
C THR A 220 4.08 8.30 -3.18
N GLN A 221 3.87 7.29 -2.34
CA GLN A 221 4.50 5.98 -2.53
C GLN A 221 3.53 4.97 -3.18
N GLY A 222 3.62 3.67 -2.89
CA GLY A 222 2.73 2.62 -3.45
C GLY A 222 1.26 2.73 -3.00
N ILE A 223 0.47 1.66 -3.18
CA ILE A 223 -0.91 1.55 -2.68
C ILE A 223 -1.25 0.13 -2.20
N PHE A 224 -2.22 0.03 -1.29
CA PHE A 224 -2.94 -1.21 -1.05
C PHE A 224 -4.43 -1.02 -1.24
N TYR A 225 -5.11 -1.99 -1.86
CA TYR A 225 -6.56 -1.99 -2.00
C TYR A 225 -7.16 -3.30 -1.48
N ASP A 226 -7.95 -3.19 -0.42
CA ASP A 226 -8.78 -4.29 0.07
C ASP A 226 -10.08 -4.33 -0.75
N ALA A 227 -10.12 -5.21 -1.75
CA ALA A 227 -11.28 -5.35 -2.62
C ALA A 227 -12.54 -5.83 -1.89
N ALA A 228 -12.39 -6.65 -0.85
CA ALA A 228 -13.52 -7.17 -0.08
C ALA A 228 -14.18 -6.07 0.75
N LYS A 229 -13.37 -5.16 1.31
CA LYS A 229 -13.84 -4.05 2.14
C LYS A 229 -14.03 -2.73 1.38
N LYS A 230 -13.59 -2.66 0.11
CA LYS A 230 -13.57 -1.43 -0.70
C LYS A 230 -12.79 -0.30 -0.02
N VAL A 231 -11.62 -0.64 0.51
CA VAL A 231 -10.75 0.30 1.24
C VAL A 231 -9.39 0.39 0.56
N LEU A 232 -8.95 1.62 0.25
CA LEU A 232 -7.63 1.91 -0.29
C LEU A 232 -6.74 2.58 0.78
N TYR A 233 -5.50 2.15 0.88
CA TYR A 233 -4.47 2.71 1.76
C TYR A 233 -3.40 3.37 0.90
N TYR A 234 -3.02 4.58 1.28
CA TYR A 234 -2.23 5.48 0.47
C TYR A 234 -1.10 6.09 1.30
N PRO A 235 0.10 5.48 1.28
CA PRO A 235 1.27 6.01 1.95
C PRO A 235 1.80 7.30 1.29
N LEU A 236 2.12 8.25 2.16
CA LEU A 236 2.70 9.55 1.87
C LEU A 236 3.93 9.73 2.76
N THR A 237 5.02 10.26 2.22
CA THR A 237 6.25 10.50 2.99
C THR A 237 6.82 11.90 2.79
N LYS A 238 7.53 12.40 3.81
CA LYS A 238 8.34 13.61 3.79
C LYS A 238 9.35 13.56 4.94
N ASP A 239 10.63 13.57 4.62
CA ASP A 239 11.72 13.51 5.61
C ASP A 239 11.55 12.29 6.55
N ASN A 240 11.55 12.51 7.86
CA ASN A 240 11.29 11.49 8.88
C ASN A 240 9.80 11.27 9.21
N ARG A 241 8.89 11.76 8.36
CA ARG A 241 7.43 11.65 8.56
C ARG A 241 6.80 10.81 7.46
N SER A 242 6.08 9.77 7.87
CA SER A 242 5.21 9.01 6.98
C SER A 242 3.78 8.99 7.49
N ILE A 243 2.82 9.12 6.58
CA ILE A 243 1.37 9.09 6.85
C ILE A 243 0.73 8.09 5.89
N VAL A 244 -0.21 7.27 6.38
CA VAL A 244 -1.05 6.46 5.51
C VAL A 244 -2.48 7.01 5.59
N LEU A 245 -2.96 7.54 4.46
CA LEU A 245 -4.35 7.95 4.31
C LEU A 245 -5.19 6.73 3.90
N VAL A 246 -6.44 6.70 4.34
CA VAL A 246 -7.39 5.63 4.04
C VAL A 246 -8.56 6.20 3.26
N TYR A 247 -9.04 5.49 2.25
CA TYR A 247 -10.19 5.87 1.44
C TYR A 247 -11.20 4.72 1.47
N ARG A 248 -12.39 4.96 1.99
CA ARG A 248 -13.45 3.94 2.15
C ARG A 248 -14.45 4.00 1.00
N ASN A 249 -15.12 2.88 0.76
CA ASN A 249 -16.17 2.75 -0.26
C ASN A 249 -15.70 3.11 -1.68
N VAL A 250 -14.41 2.94 -1.95
CA VAL A 250 -13.82 3.14 -3.28
C VAL A 250 -13.73 1.81 -4.02
N SER A 251 -13.89 1.85 -5.34
CA SER A 251 -13.90 0.67 -6.20
C SER A 251 -13.57 1.06 -7.64
N PRO A 252 -13.40 0.11 -8.57
CA PRO A 252 -13.18 0.42 -9.98
C PRO A 252 -14.26 1.31 -10.62
N THR A 253 -15.47 1.34 -10.08
CA THR A 253 -16.57 2.18 -10.58
C THR A 253 -16.65 3.55 -9.91
N THR A 254 -15.79 3.84 -8.93
CA THR A 254 -15.74 5.15 -8.27
C THR A 254 -15.25 6.20 -9.25
N THR A 255 -15.87 7.39 -9.21
CA THR A 255 -15.55 8.54 -10.06
C THR A 255 -15.38 9.81 -9.22
N GLY A 256 -14.82 10.86 -9.81
CA GLY A 256 -14.60 12.14 -9.13
C GLY A 256 -13.43 12.08 -8.14
N THR A 257 -13.55 12.80 -7.02
CA THR A 257 -12.53 12.84 -5.97
C THR A 257 -13.01 12.08 -4.73
N ALA A 258 -12.26 11.06 -4.31
CA ALA A 258 -12.52 10.32 -3.10
C ALA A 258 -11.94 11.06 -1.88
N PRO A 259 -12.75 11.39 -0.86
CA PRO A 259 -12.25 12.01 0.35
C PRO A 259 -11.49 10.99 1.22
N ALA A 260 -10.43 11.44 1.89
CA ALA A 260 -9.77 10.63 2.91
C ALA A 260 -10.72 10.41 4.09
N ALA A 261 -10.65 9.21 4.68
CA ALA A 261 -11.37 8.84 5.87
C ALA A 261 -11.00 9.79 7.02
N THR A 262 -12.00 10.30 7.71
CA THR A 262 -11.82 11.22 8.84
C THR A 262 -11.66 10.48 10.17
N ASP A 263 -12.01 9.20 10.20
CA ASP A 263 -12.07 8.32 11.37
C ASP A 263 -10.86 7.38 11.50
N LEU A 264 -9.97 7.32 10.50
CA LEU A 264 -8.83 6.40 10.49
C LEU A 264 -7.62 7.03 9.81
N SER A 265 -6.50 7.11 10.54
CA SER A 265 -5.24 7.58 9.99
C SER A 265 -4.04 6.92 10.67
N PHE A 266 -2.92 6.86 9.95
CA PHE A 266 -1.65 6.36 10.47
C PHE A 266 -0.60 7.44 10.30
N ARG A 267 0.28 7.62 11.29
CA ARG A 267 1.42 8.53 11.17
C ARG A 267 2.59 8.07 12.01
N ILE A 268 3.75 7.94 11.39
CA ILE A 268 5.03 7.86 12.08
C ILE A 268 5.77 9.18 11.88
N THR A 269 6.35 9.71 12.96
CA THR A 269 7.35 10.76 12.91
C THR A 269 8.51 10.26 13.75
N SER A 270 9.59 9.84 13.08
CA SER A 270 10.64 9.07 13.73
C SER A 270 11.73 9.97 14.30
N SER A 271 11.99 9.88 15.60
CA SER A 271 13.17 10.48 16.22
C SER A 271 14.41 9.58 16.11
N ALA A 272 14.21 8.25 16.06
CA ALA A 272 15.31 7.27 15.93
C ALA A 272 15.89 7.24 14.51
N TYR A 273 15.08 7.57 13.51
CA TYR A 273 15.43 7.68 12.11
C TYR A 273 15.15 9.11 11.66
N SER A 274 15.96 10.03 12.18
CA SER A 274 15.74 11.47 12.12
C SER A 274 15.99 12.07 10.73
N GLU A 275 16.76 11.39 9.88
CA GLU A 275 17.06 11.85 8.52
C GLU A 275 15.96 11.41 7.54
N LEU A 276 15.45 10.19 7.69
CA LEU A 276 14.52 9.60 6.74
C LEU A 276 13.62 8.55 7.39
N PHE A 277 12.32 8.60 7.08
CA PHE A 277 11.36 7.55 7.41
C PHE A 277 10.26 7.52 6.36
N GLU A 278 10.49 6.77 5.29
CA GLU A 278 9.60 6.64 4.15
C GLU A 278 8.91 5.29 4.18
N ILE A 279 7.59 5.27 4.31
CA ILE A 279 6.77 4.08 4.07
C ILE A 279 6.56 3.96 2.57
N GLU A 280 7.20 2.97 1.95
CA GLU A 280 7.22 2.81 0.49
C GLU A 280 5.98 2.08 -0.04
N GLY A 281 5.49 1.11 0.72
CA GLY A 281 4.29 0.39 0.40
C GLY A 281 3.67 -0.24 1.65
N VAL A 282 2.41 -0.59 1.52
CA VAL A 282 1.63 -1.18 2.62
C VAL A 282 0.86 -2.41 2.13
N GLY A 283 0.45 -3.27 3.05
CA GLY A 283 -0.33 -4.46 2.70
C GLY A 283 -1.02 -5.06 3.92
N ILE A 284 -2.23 -5.61 3.72
CA ILE A 284 -2.97 -6.28 4.80
C ILE A 284 -2.80 -7.79 4.71
N SER A 285 -2.53 -8.41 5.86
CA SER A 285 -2.51 -9.86 6.02
C SER A 285 -2.98 -10.23 7.43
N ASP A 286 -3.90 -11.18 7.55
CA ASP A 286 -4.59 -11.55 8.81
C ASP A 286 -5.12 -10.34 9.59
N GLY A 287 -5.70 -9.37 8.87
CA GLY A 287 -6.25 -8.14 9.45
C GLY A 287 -5.21 -7.12 9.92
N ARG A 288 -3.91 -7.39 9.84
CA ARG A 288 -2.85 -6.45 10.26
C ARG A 288 -2.31 -5.67 9.07
N LEU A 289 -1.95 -4.40 9.27
CA LEU A 289 -1.32 -3.55 8.25
C LEU A 289 0.20 -3.61 8.38
N TYR A 290 0.83 -4.23 7.39
CA TYR A 290 2.28 -4.31 7.23
C TYR A 290 2.77 -3.26 6.27
N PHE A 291 4.04 -2.93 6.37
CA PHE A 291 4.69 -1.97 5.49
C PHE A 291 6.20 -2.19 5.43
N ASN A 292 6.85 -1.70 4.39
CA ASN A 292 8.31 -1.58 4.31
C ASN A 292 8.74 -0.13 4.45
N THR A 293 10.01 0.09 4.79
CA THR A 293 10.56 1.45 4.90
C THR A 293 11.92 1.60 4.28
N ASN A 294 12.13 2.73 3.61
CA ASN A 294 13.44 3.37 3.50
C ASN A 294 13.62 4.29 4.72
N ARG A 295 14.61 4.03 5.59
CA ARG A 295 14.80 4.82 6.81
C ARG A 295 16.26 4.96 7.20
N ALA A 296 16.64 6.13 7.70
CA ALA A 296 18.03 6.47 7.97
C ALA A 296 18.19 7.41 9.17
N ASN A 297 19.38 7.34 9.77
CA ASN A 297 19.90 8.28 10.74
C ASN A 297 21.40 8.51 10.50
N GLU A 298 22.04 9.25 11.40
CA GLU A 298 23.46 9.61 11.31
C GLU A 298 24.41 8.41 11.20
N THR A 299 23.98 7.20 11.59
CA THR A 299 24.78 5.98 11.50
C THR A 299 24.55 5.18 10.22
N GLY A 300 23.60 5.60 9.37
CA GLY A 300 23.32 5.00 8.07
C GLY A 300 21.87 4.55 7.88
N ALA A 301 21.66 3.67 6.89
CA ALA A 301 20.36 3.13 6.52
C ALA A 301 19.98 1.92 7.39
N HIS A 302 18.70 1.85 7.78
CA HIS A 302 18.14 0.84 8.69
C HIS A 302 16.85 0.24 8.12
N ASP A 303 16.81 0.04 6.82
CA ASP A 303 15.63 -0.39 6.10
C ASP A 303 15.03 -1.70 6.63
N GLY A 304 13.71 -1.86 6.50
CA GLY A 304 13.06 -3.05 7.03
C GLY A 304 11.61 -3.21 6.63
N VAL A 305 11.00 -4.26 7.18
CA VAL A 305 9.57 -4.54 7.11
C VAL A 305 8.98 -4.58 8.52
N HIS A 306 7.76 -4.08 8.64
CA HIS A 306 7.16 -3.68 9.90
C HIS A 306 5.67 -3.97 9.92
N VAL A 307 5.07 -3.84 11.10
CA VAL A 307 3.62 -3.90 11.28
C VAL A 307 3.15 -2.79 12.23
N PHE A 308 2.05 -2.12 11.89
CA PHE A 308 1.43 -1.15 12.80
C PHE A 308 0.86 -1.86 14.03
N ASN A 309 1.09 -1.28 15.21
CA ASN A 309 0.59 -1.84 16.46
C ASN A 309 -0.89 -1.52 16.65
N GLY A 310 -1.67 -2.49 17.13
CA GLY A 310 -3.08 -2.31 17.53
C GLY A 310 -4.09 -2.19 16.38
N TYR A 311 -3.65 -2.05 15.13
CA TYR A 311 -4.57 -1.98 14.00
C TYR A 311 -5.09 -3.36 13.59
N VAL A 312 -6.41 -3.44 13.43
CA VAL A 312 -7.12 -4.59 12.85
C VAL A 312 -8.09 -4.06 11.80
N ALA A 313 -7.91 -4.50 10.56
CA ALA A 313 -8.67 -4.08 9.40
C ALA A 313 -10.10 -4.62 9.39
#